data_AF-F3GL03-F1
#
_entry.id   AF-F3GL03-F1
#
_cell.length_a   1.000
_cell.length_b   1.000
_cell.length_c   1.000
_cell.angle_alpha   90.00
_cell.angle_beta   90.00
_cell.angle_gamma   90.00
#
_symmetry.space_group_name_H-M   'P 1'
#
loop_
_entity.id
_entity.type
_entity.pdbx_description
1 polymer ?
#
loop_
_entity_poly.entity_id
_entity_poly.type
_entity_poly.pdbx_seq_one_letter_code
_entity_poly.pdbx_strand_id
1 'polypeptide(L)'
;RVPTRQLLTAVFFVDEQHGWAVGHDAQVLASSDGGKSWNKQFEDLKREAPLLDVWFKDLDNGLAIGAYGLLLSTADGGQHWEDVSDRLDNEDQYHLNGIAQVKDAGLFIVGEAGSMFRSRDEGQTWEKIAGPYQGSLFGVIGTAQPSTLLAYGLRGNLFRSSDFGDSWQP
;
A
#
# COMPACT_ATOMS: atom_id res chain seq x y z
N ARG A 1 -11.49 -20.58 -7.50
CA ARG A 1 -10.16 -21.22 -7.66
C ARG A 1 -9.12 -20.11 -7.72
N VAL A 2 -8.01 -20.25 -6.99
CA VAL A 2 -6.92 -19.28 -6.97
C VAL A 2 -5.75 -19.83 -7.81
N PRO A 3 -5.28 -19.13 -8.86
CA PRO A 3 -4.32 -19.66 -9.82
C PRO A 3 -2.85 -19.44 -9.39
N THR A 4 -2.55 -19.59 -8.10
CA THR A 4 -1.18 -19.43 -7.57
C THR A 4 -0.88 -20.40 -6.43
N ARG A 5 0.40 -20.62 -6.17
CA ARG A 5 0.94 -21.28 -4.97
C ARG A 5 1.84 -20.35 -4.17
N GLN A 6 2.02 -19.11 -4.61
CA GLN A 6 2.81 -18.12 -3.91
C GLN A 6 2.07 -17.59 -2.68
N LEU A 7 2.83 -17.11 -1.71
CA LEU A 7 2.29 -16.45 -0.53
C LEU A 7 1.65 -15.13 -0.94
N LEU A 8 0.38 -14.95 -0.58
CA LEU A 8 -0.34 -13.68 -0.69
C LEU A 8 -0.19 -12.90 0.61
N THR A 9 -0.04 -11.59 0.49
CA THR A 9 0.28 -10.66 1.60
C THR A 9 -0.89 -9.74 1.93
N ALA A 10 -1.64 -9.30 0.92
CA ALA A 10 -2.78 -8.39 1.10
C ALA A 10 -3.91 -8.66 0.10
N VAL A 11 -5.10 -8.21 0.47
CA VAL A 11 -6.30 -8.21 -0.37
C VAL A 11 -7.08 -6.92 -0.14
N PHE A 12 -7.58 -6.33 -1.22
CA PHE A 12 -8.40 -5.13 -1.19
C PHE A 12 -9.65 -5.33 -2.05
N PHE A 13 -10.81 -4.92 -1.56
CA PHE A 13 -12.07 -4.90 -2.29
C PHE A 13 -12.59 -3.48 -2.37
N VAL A 14 -12.89 -3.03 -3.59
CA VAL A 14 -13.46 -1.69 -3.81
C VAL A 14 -14.99 -1.70 -3.71
N ASP A 15 -15.58 -2.87 -3.95
CA ASP A 15 -17.00 -3.17 -3.71
C ASP A 15 -17.17 -4.67 -3.34
N GLU A 16 -18.41 -5.15 -3.21
CA GLU A 16 -18.70 -6.55 -2.82
C GLU A 16 -18.24 -7.60 -3.85
N GLN A 17 -17.95 -7.19 -5.08
CA GLN A 17 -17.70 -8.08 -6.22
C GLN A 17 -16.26 -7.99 -6.72
N HIS A 18 -15.66 -6.80 -6.69
CA HIS A 18 -14.37 -6.51 -7.31
C HIS A 18 -13.27 -6.34 -6.26
N GLY A 19 -12.24 -7.17 -6.36
CA GLY A 19 -11.11 -7.13 -5.46
C GLY A 19 -9.80 -7.58 -6.10
N TRP A 20 -8.70 -7.17 -5.48
CA TRP A 20 -7.34 -7.47 -5.89
C TRP A 20 -6.58 -8.09 -4.73
N ALA A 21 -5.70 -9.04 -5.03
CA ALA A 21 -4.82 -9.66 -4.06
C ALA A 21 -3.38 -9.61 -4.57
N VAL A 22 -2.44 -9.33 -3.67
CA VAL A 22 -1.02 -9.21 -4.00
C VAL A 22 -0.15 -10.14 -3.16
N GLY A 23 1.11 -10.35 -3.56
CA GLY A 23 2.01 -11.22 -2.82
C GLY A 23 3.42 -11.33 -3.38
N HIS A 24 4.05 -12.46 -3.05
CA HIS A 24 5.38 -12.83 -3.54
C HIS A 24 5.44 -12.89 -5.07
N ASP A 25 6.65 -12.72 -5.62
CA ASP A 25 6.94 -12.62 -7.06
C ASP A 25 6.24 -11.43 -7.77
N ALA A 26 6.05 -10.34 -7.03
CA ALA A 26 5.28 -9.17 -7.45
C ALA A 26 3.91 -9.52 -8.05
N GLN A 27 3.27 -10.58 -7.55
CA GLN A 27 2.05 -11.09 -8.16
C GLN A 27 0.84 -10.20 -7.83
N VAL A 28 -0.01 -9.98 -8.83
CA VAL A 28 -1.34 -9.37 -8.68
C VAL A 28 -2.41 -10.28 -9.26
N LEU A 29 -3.44 -10.55 -8.47
CA LEU A 29 -4.64 -11.28 -8.86
C LEU A 29 -5.85 -10.36 -8.75
N ALA A 30 -6.84 -10.55 -9.62
CA ALA A 30 -8.13 -9.86 -9.53
C ALA A 30 -9.31 -10.83 -9.50
N SER A 31 -10.36 -10.43 -8.80
CA SER A 31 -11.67 -11.07 -8.74
C SER A 31 -12.75 -10.09 -9.14
N SER A 32 -13.78 -10.59 -9.82
CA SER A 32 -14.99 -9.84 -10.20
C SER A 32 -16.27 -10.55 -9.74
N ASP A 33 -16.14 -11.51 -8.82
CA ASP A 33 -17.25 -12.35 -8.34
C ASP A 33 -17.27 -12.51 -6.80
N GLY A 34 -16.69 -11.55 -6.09
CA GLY A 34 -16.63 -11.52 -4.63
C GLY A 34 -15.61 -12.51 -4.06
N GLY A 35 -14.53 -12.77 -4.78
CA GLY A 35 -13.44 -13.65 -4.37
C GLY A 35 -13.70 -15.14 -4.57
N LYS A 36 -14.77 -15.55 -5.28
CA LYS A 36 -15.04 -16.96 -5.60
C LYS A 36 -14.04 -17.51 -6.61
N SER A 37 -13.65 -16.68 -7.59
CA SER A 37 -12.58 -16.94 -8.54
C SER A 37 -11.63 -15.76 -8.67
N TRP A 38 -10.39 -16.07 -9.03
CA TRP A 38 -9.30 -15.12 -9.15
C TRP A 38 -8.56 -15.36 -10.47
N ASN A 39 -8.20 -14.29 -11.15
CA ASN A 39 -7.41 -14.32 -12.39
C ASN A 39 -6.09 -13.59 -12.14
N LYS A 40 -4.98 -14.15 -12.63
CA LYS A 40 -3.68 -13.47 -12.54
C LYS A 40 -3.64 -12.33 -13.55
N GLN A 41 -3.30 -11.13 -13.10
CA GLN A 41 -3.17 -9.95 -13.93
C GLN A 41 -1.71 -9.56 -14.17
N PHE A 42 -0.85 -9.73 -13.15
CA PHE A 42 0.55 -9.31 -13.23
C PHE A 42 1.45 -10.25 -12.44
N GLU A 43 2.69 -10.41 -12.90
CA GLU A 43 3.80 -11.05 -12.19
C GLU A 43 5.13 -10.53 -12.74
N ASP A 44 6.14 -10.45 -11.88
CA ASP A 44 7.51 -10.15 -12.30
C ASP A 44 8.50 -11.08 -11.59
N LEU A 45 8.70 -12.25 -12.19
CA LEU A 45 9.57 -13.29 -11.66
C LEU A 45 11.05 -12.89 -11.66
N LYS A 46 11.45 -11.87 -12.43
CA LYS A 46 12.85 -11.43 -12.46
C LYS A 46 13.19 -10.48 -11.32
N ARG A 47 12.19 -9.70 -10.89
CA ARG A 47 12.36 -8.75 -9.79
C ARG A 47 12.45 -9.44 -8.44
N GLU A 48 11.74 -10.56 -8.25
CA GLU A 48 11.69 -11.34 -6.99
C GLU A 48 11.31 -10.49 -5.75
N ALA A 49 10.73 -9.30 -5.94
CA ALA A 49 10.31 -8.42 -4.86
C ALA A 49 8.84 -8.67 -4.52
N PRO A 50 8.50 -9.07 -3.28
CA PRO A 50 7.11 -9.23 -2.87
C PRO A 50 6.40 -7.88 -2.83
N LEU A 51 5.16 -7.86 -3.31
CA LEU A 51 4.19 -6.82 -2.95
C LEU A 51 3.67 -7.14 -1.55
N LEU A 52 3.57 -6.12 -0.70
CA LEU A 52 3.23 -6.23 0.72
C LEU A 52 1.85 -5.68 1.01
N ASP A 53 1.37 -4.70 0.23
CA ASP A 53 0.04 -4.14 0.39
C ASP A 53 -0.51 -3.57 -0.93
N VAL A 54 -1.83 -3.38 -1.01
CA VAL A 54 -2.53 -2.90 -2.21
C VAL A 54 -3.74 -2.05 -1.84
N TRP A 55 -3.95 -0.97 -2.60
CA TRP A 55 -5.08 -0.07 -2.44
C TRP A 55 -5.68 0.29 -3.80
N PHE A 56 -7.01 0.33 -3.87
CA PHE A 56 -7.73 0.80 -5.06
C PHE A 56 -8.68 1.94 -4.69
N LYS A 57 -8.71 2.97 -5.54
CA LYS A 57 -9.68 4.07 -5.46
C LYS A 57 -11.04 3.66 -6.00
N ASP A 58 -11.01 3.04 -7.17
CA ASP A 58 -12.14 2.64 -8.00
C ASP A 58 -11.76 1.38 -8.80
N LEU A 59 -12.54 1.04 -9.82
CA LEU A 59 -12.30 -0.15 -10.63
C LEU A 59 -11.07 -0.06 -11.54
N ASP A 60 -10.58 1.16 -11.79
CA ASP A 60 -9.53 1.42 -12.77
C ASP A 60 -8.21 1.82 -12.09
N ASN A 61 -8.28 2.62 -11.02
CA ASN A 61 -7.13 3.28 -10.42
C ASN A 61 -6.70 2.60 -9.12
N GLY A 62 -5.44 2.15 -9.08
CA GLY A 62 -4.89 1.45 -7.92
C GLY A 62 -3.37 1.59 -7.77
N LEU A 63 -2.91 1.27 -6.57
CA LEU A 63 -1.51 1.25 -6.17
C LEU A 63 -1.19 -0.06 -5.45
N ALA A 64 0.00 -0.61 -5.71
CA ALA A 64 0.56 -1.71 -4.94
C ALA A 64 1.95 -1.34 -4.46
N ILE A 65 2.27 -1.66 -3.20
CA ILE A 65 3.55 -1.33 -2.59
C ILE A 65 4.26 -2.60 -2.10
N GLY A 66 5.58 -2.57 -1.97
CA GLY A 66 6.31 -3.75 -1.54
C GLY A 66 7.75 -3.57 -1.11
N ALA A 67 8.49 -4.68 -1.18
CA ALA A 67 9.91 -4.72 -0.84
C ALA A 67 10.76 -3.86 -1.78
N TYR A 68 11.95 -3.52 -1.32
CA TYR A 68 12.94 -2.67 -1.99
C TYR A 68 12.36 -1.34 -2.52
N GLY A 69 11.45 -0.73 -1.76
CA GLY A 69 10.81 0.54 -2.13
C GLY A 69 9.82 0.47 -3.29
N LEU A 70 9.42 -0.74 -3.72
CA LEU A 70 8.56 -0.93 -4.89
C LEU A 70 7.20 -0.23 -4.72
N LEU A 71 6.86 0.62 -5.68
CA LEU A 71 5.54 1.24 -5.86
C LEU A 71 5.09 1.04 -7.30
N LEU A 72 4.00 0.30 -7.48
CA LEU A 72 3.34 0.10 -8.76
C LEU A 72 2.02 0.88 -8.81
N SER A 73 1.68 1.39 -9.99
CA SER A 73 0.40 2.05 -10.26
C SER A 73 -0.30 1.45 -11.47
N THR A 74 -1.63 1.43 -11.43
CA THR A 74 -2.49 1.07 -12.56
C THR A 74 -3.59 2.11 -12.73
N ALA A 75 -4.01 2.30 -13.98
CA ALA A 75 -5.13 3.17 -14.38
C ALA A 75 -6.16 2.42 -15.25
N ASP A 76 -6.08 1.09 -15.29
CA ASP A 76 -6.96 0.21 -16.09
C ASP A 76 -7.36 -1.08 -15.36
N GLY A 77 -7.44 -1.01 -14.03
CA GLY A 77 -7.92 -2.08 -13.17
C GLY A 77 -6.92 -3.22 -13.00
N GLY A 78 -5.64 -2.92 -13.19
CA GLY A 78 -4.52 -3.86 -13.05
C GLY A 78 -4.18 -4.63 -14.32
N GLN A 79 -4.73 -4.27 -15.49
CA GLN A 79 -4.34 -4.89 -16.76
C GLN A 79 -2.91 -4.52 -17.14
N HIS A 80 -2.51 -3.28 -16.84
CA HIS A 80 -1.13 -2.82 -16.91
C HIS A 80 -0.71 -2.16 -15.59
N TRP A 81 0.52 -2.42 -15.18
CA TRP A 81 1.14 -1.84 -14.00
C TRP A 81 2.43 -1.12 -14.40
N GLU A 82 2.56 0.13 -13.96
CA GLU A 82 3.74 0.97 -14.14
C GLU A 82 4.53 1.02 -12.83
N ASP A 83 5.86 0.88 -12.91
CA ASP A 83 6.75 1.14 -11.77
C ASP A 83 6.95 2.65 -11.63
N VAL A 84 6.48 3.20 -10.53
CA VAL A 84 6.50 4.63 -10.21
C VAL A 84 7.22 4.89 -8.89
N SER A 85 8.16 4.00 -8.53
CA SER A 85 8.95 4.08 -7.29
C SER A 85 9.81 5.34 -7.20
N ASP A 86 10.13 5.95 -8.35
CA ASP A 86 10.84 7.23 -8.44
C ASP A 86 10.03 8.45 -7.93
N ARG A 87 8.72 8.29 -7.71
CA ARG A 87 7.86 9.32 -7.09
C ARG A 87 8.09 9.46 -5.58
N LEU A 88 8.79 8.53 -4.95
CA LEU A 88 9.10 8.53 -3.51
C LEU A 88 10.55 8.90 -3.25
N ASP A 89 10.79 9.79 -2.29
CA ASP A 89 12.12 10.06 -1.73
C ASP A 89 12.56 8.91 -0.80
N ASN A 90 12.86 7.75 -1.40
CA ASN A 90 13.26 6.52 -0.74
C ASN A 90 14.58 5.97 -1.32
N GLU A 91 15.63 6.80 -1.31
CA GLU A 91 16.94 6.45 -1.89
C GLU A 91 17.54 5.14 -1.33
N ASP A 92 17.29 4.85 -0.06
CA ASP A 92 17.74 3.62 0.61
C ASP A 92 16.89 2.38 0.28
N GLN A 93 15.83 2.54 -0.50
CA GLN A 93 14.93 1.46 -0.94
C GLN A 93 14.33 0.65 0.22
N TYR A 94 14.00 1.32 1.33
CA TYR A 94 13.34 0.67 2.45
C TYR A 94 12.01 0.04 2.03
N HIS A 95 11.67 -1.12 2.61
CA HIS A 95 10.41 -1.78 2.30
C HIS A 95 9.22 -0.90 2.69
N LEU A 96 8.22 -0.85 1.80
CA LEU A 96 6.95 -0.19 2.05
C LEU A 96 5.96 -1.26 2.54
N ASN A 97 5.54 -1.17 3.80
CA ASN A 97 4.83 -2.26 4.48
C ASN A 97 3.31 -2.10 4.52
N GLY A 98 2.80 -0.86 4.46
CA GLY A 98 1.36 -0.64 4.48
C GLY A 98 0.97 0.69 3.85
N ILE A 99 -0.17 0.70 3.17
CA ILE A 99 -0.78 1.87 2.53
C ILE A 99 -2.24 2.00 2.98
N ALA A 100 -2.67 3.22 3.30
CA ALA A 100 -4.06 3.46 3.64
C ALA A 100 -4.56 4.82 3.14
N GLN A 101 -5.83 4.86 2.79
CA GLN A 101 -6.54 6.13 2.64
C GLN A 101 -6.87 6.71 4.02
N VAL A 102 -6.58 8.00 4.19
CA VAL A 102 -6.96 8.82 5.33
C VAL A 102 -8.09 9.73 4.90
N LYS A 103 -9.24 9.57 5.57
CA LYS A 103 -10.47 10.28 5.25
C LYS A 103 -10.27 11.79 5.16
N ASP A 104 -10.79 12.39 4.09
CA ASP A 104 -10.74 13.84 3.81
C ASP A 104 -9.31 14.42 3.79
N ALA A 105 -8.29 13.59 3.55
CA ALA A 105 -6.89 14.03 3.54
C ALA A 105 -6.07 13.48 2.37
N GLY A 106 -6.04 12.16 2.17
CA GLY A 106 -5.24 11.56 1.10
C GLY A 106 -4.75 10.15 1.41
N LEU A 107 -3.61 9.74 0.84
CA LEU A 107 -2.99 8.44 1.09
C LEU A 107 -1.79 8.56 2.03
N PHE A 108 -1.53 7.51 2.80
CA PHE A 108 -0.39 7.41 3.69
C PHE A 108 0.27 6.05 3.55
N ILE A 109 1.61 6.05 3.45
CA ILE A 109 2.45 4.85 3.40
C ILE A 109 3.35 4.84 4.63
N VAL A 110 3.56 3.66 5.21
CA VAL A 110 4.58 3.41 6.23
C VAL A 110 5.46 2.23 5.85
N GLY A 111 6.71 2.24 6.32
CA GLY A 111 7.68 1.20 5.97
C GLY A 111 8.78 0.96 7.01
N GLU A 112 9.87 0.38 6.54
CA GLU A 112 11.06 0.13 7.35
C GLU A 112 11.76 1.42 7.77
N ALA A 113 12.59 1.32 8.83
CA ALA A 113 13.39 2.42 9.36
C ALA A 113 12.59 3.70 9.67
N GLY A 114 11.31 3.57 10.04
CA GLY A 114 10.43 4.70 10.33
C GLY A 114 10.00 5.50 9.10
N SER A 115 10.20 4.97 7.89
CA SER A 115 9.79 5.63 6.66
C SER A 115 8.28 5.89 6.64
N MET A 116 7.91 7.11 6.29
CA MET A 116 6.54 7.59 6.18
C MET A 116 6.42 8.51 4.97
N PHE A 117 5.38 8.30 4.17
CA PHE A 117 5.07 9.13 3.02
C PHE A 117 3.58 9.44 2.99
N ARG A 118 3.22 10.65 2.55
CA ARG A 118 1.83 11.03 2.34
C ARG A 118 1.61 11.63 0.96
N SER A 119 0.43 11.42 0.41
CA SER A 119 0.00 12.02 -0.84
C SER A 119 -1.35 12.68 -0.66
N ARG A 120 -1.52 13.88 -1.21
CA ARG A 120 -2.79 14.65 -1.20
C ARG A 120 -3.54 14.58 -2.53
N ASP A 121 -2.96 13.93 -3.53
CA ASP A 121 -3.42 13.86 -4.92
C ASP A 121 -3.50 12.39 -5.41
N GLU A 122 -3.85 11.50 -4.49
CA GLU A 122 -4.15 10.08 -4.77
C GLU A 122 -2.94 9.29 -5.32
N GLY A 123 -1.73 9.66 -4.89
CA GLY A 123 -0.49 8.96 -5.20
C GLY A 123 0.23 9.47 -6.45
N GLN A 124 -0.19 10.61 -6.99
CA GLN A 124 0.53 11.27 -8.09
C GLN A 124 1.82 11.93 -7.58
N THR A 125 1.77 12.59 -6.42
CA THR A 125 2.94 13.15 -5.74
C THR A 125 2.98 12.72 -4.27
N TRP A 126 4.19 12.60 -3.74
CA TRP A 126 4.42 12.14 -2.37
C TRP A 126 5.36 13.07 -1.61
N GLU A 127 5.04 13.30 -0.34
CA GLU A 127 5.85 14.02 0.62
C GLU A 127 6.37 13.03 1.67
N LYS A 128 7.69 13.02 1.91
CA LYS A 128 8.30 12.26 2.99
C LYS A 128 8.09 12.96 4.32
N ILE A 129 7.66 12.22 5.34
CA ILE A 129 7.31 12.76 6.66
C ILE A 129 8.26 12.22 7.72
N ALA A 130 8.68 13.09 8.64
CA ALA A 130 9.42 12.66 9.82
C ALA A 130 8.45 12.08 10.86
N GLY A 131 8.59 10.78 11.14
CA GLY A 131 7.77 10.07 12.12
C GLY A 131 8.31 10.11 13.56
N PRO A 132 7.49 9.71 14.55
CA PRO A 132 7.87 9.65 15.95
C PRO A 132 8.78 8.46 16.29
N TYR A 133 9.05 7.57 15.33
CA TYR A 133 9.73 6.30 15.53
C TYR A 133 10.63 5.97 14.34
N GLN A 134 11.83 5.47 14.64
CA GLN A 134 12.87 5.15 13.65
C GLN A 134 12.98 3.64 13.36
N GLY A 135 12.13 2.81 13.98
CA GLY A 135 12.05 1.38 13.68
C GLY A 135 10.96 1.08 12.65
N SER A 136 10.92 -0.17 12.19
CA SER A 136 9.95 -0.57 11.16
C SER A 136 8.50 -0.43 11.63
N LEU A 137 7.70 0.22 10.79
CA LEU A 137 6.25 0.25 10.89
C LEU A 137 5.70 -0.80 9.94
N PHE A 138 4.74 -1.59 10.41
CA PHE A 138 4.17 -2.72 9.67
C PHE A 138 2.79 -2.43 9.10
N GLY A 139 2.17 -1.32 9.50
CA GLY A 139 0.91 -0.92 8.90
C GLY A 139 0.42 0.43 9.37
N VAL A 140 -0.54 0.92 8.60
CA VAL A 140 -1.23 2.19 8.80
C VAL A 140 -2.70 1.98 8.49
N ILE A 141 -3.58 2.61 9.26
CA ILE A 141 -5.02 2.62 8.99
C ILE A 141 -5.58 4.03 9.11
N GLY A 142 -6.42 4.42 8.16
CA GLY A 142 -7.28 5.59 8.29
C GLY A 142 -8.44 5.31 9.25
N THR A 143 -8.95 6.35 9.90
CA THR A 143 -10.13 6.25 10.77
C THR A 143 -11.36 6.89 10.12
N ALA A 144 -12.52 6.76 10.77
CA ALA A 144 -13.73 7.47 10.35
C ALA A 144 -13.67 8.99 10.59
N GLN A 145 -12.68 9.47 11.34
CA GLN A 145 -12.45 10.89 11.60
C GLN A 145 -11.58 11.49 10.49
N PRO A 146 -11.91 12.68 9.97
CA PRO A 146 -11.09 13.38 8.98
C PRO A 146 -9.64 13.52 9.44
N SER A 147 -8.69 13.38 8.51
CA SER A 147 -7.24 13.54 8.73
C SER A 147 -6.63 12.66 9.83
N THR A 148 -7.37 11.66 10.33
CA THR A 148 -6.96 10.87 11.49
C THR A 148 -6.55 9.47 11.05
N LEU A 149 -5.36 9.06 11.47
CA LEU A 149 -4.76 7.76 11.17
C LEU A 149 -4.05 7.16 12.39
N LEU A 150 -3.88 5.84 12.36
CA LEU A 150 -3.03 5.09 13.27
C LEU A 150 -1.89 4.43 12.49
N ALA A 151 -0.66 4.53 12.98
CA ALA A 151 0.50 3.81 12.47
C ALA A 151 1.04 2.87 13.56
N TYR A 152 1.41 1.64 13.21
CA TYR A 152 1.85 0.64 14.18
C TYR A 152 3.01 -0.20 13.66
N GLY A 153 3.81 -0.74 14.57
CA GLY A 153 5.04 -1.41 14.18
C GLY A 153 5.80 -2.15 15.26
N LEU A 154 7.08 -2.37 14.95
CA LEU A 154 8.03 -3.13 15.73
C LEU A 154 8.01 -2.77 17.22
N ARG A 155 8.13 -3.78 18.09
CA ARG A 155 8.09 -3.65 19.56
C ARG A 155 6.78 -3.10 20.12
N GLY A 156 5.68 -3.23 19.40
CA GLY A 156 4.34 -2.86 19.90
C GLY A 156 4.10 -1.35 19.91
N ASN A 157 4.84 -0.60 19.08
CA ASN A 157 4.60 0.82 18.93
C ASN A 157 3.28 1.04 18.16
N LEU A 158 2.47 1.96 18.66
CA LEU A 158 1.25 2.46 18.05
C LEU A 158 1.28 3.97 18.20
N PHE A 159 0.98 4.69 17.13
CA PHE A 159 0.92 6.14 17.12
C PHE A 159 -0.34 6.61 16.42
N ARG A 160 -0.96 7.65 16.96
CA ARG A 160 -2.11 8.34 16.37
C ARG A 160 -1.69 9.72 15.87
N SER A 161 -2.11 10.05 14.67
CA SER A 161 -2.13 11.43 14.17
C SER A 161 -3.58 11.84 13.90
N SER A 162 -3.91 13.09 14.18
CA SER A 162 -5.22 13.70 13.85
C SER A 162 -5.11 14.85 12.85
N ASP A 163 -3.94 14.98 12.23
CA ASP A 163 -3.55 16.06 11.31
C ASP A 163 -2.73 15.52 10.12
N PHE A 164 -3.06 14.30 9.68
CA PHE A 164 -2.47 13.67 8.50
C PHE A 164 -0.93 13.59 8.53
N GLY A 165 -0.39 13.25 9.70
CA GLY A 165 1.02 12.96 9.93
C GLY A 165 1.87 14.17 10.35
N ASP A 166 1.28 15.36 10.53
CA ASP A 166 2.03 16.55 10.99
C ASP A 166 2.45 16.41 12.48
N SER A 167 1.63 15.77 13.31
CA SER A 167 1.95 15.46 14.70
C SER A 167 1.45 14.09 15.15
N TRP A 168 2.07 13.55 16.19
CA TRP A 168 1.85 12.19 16.66
C TRP A 168 1.70 12.09 18.18
N GLN A 169 0.81 11.20 18.60
CA GLN A 169 0.57 10.82 19.99
C GLN A 169 0.75 9.30 20.13
N PRO A 170 1.41 8.79 21.19
CA PRO A 170 1.46 7.35 21.47
C PRO A 170 0.10 6.79 21.92
#